data_AF-A0A7Y3B210-F1
#
_entry.id   AF-A0A7Y3B210-F1
#
_cell.length_a   1.000
_cell.length_b   1.000
_cell.length_c   1.000
_cell.angle_alpha   90.00
_cell.angle_beta   90.00
_cell.angle_gamma   90.00
#
_symmetry.space_group_name_H-M   'P 1'
#
loop_
_entity.id
_entity.type
_entity.pdbx_description
1 polymer ?
#
loop_
_entity_poly.entity_id
_entity_poly.type
_entity_poly.pdbx_seq_one_letter_code
_entity_poly.pdbx_strand_id
1 'polypeptide(L)'
;MHPPPTKPDARLGFGTSVVLALLIVIAVASANGGLTGLLTVGEDFPIRPFVEADFGAVELATGDGHDGQQYYGIARDPFGTGEVPDLVDNPSYRYLHILYPLLAGGFGLFSPAVTLWLMAALAVLGFGVS
;
A
#
# COMPACT_ATOMS: atom_id res chain seq x y z
N MET A 1 20.23 -45.80 6.68
CA MET A 1 18.83 -45.36 6.88
C MET A 1 18.89 -43.84 7.02
N HIS A 2 18.53 -43.07 6.00
CA HIS A 2 18.57 -41.61 6.06
C HIS A 2 17.24 -41.13 6.66
N PRO A 3 17.21 -40.33 7.73
CA PRO A 3 15.96 -39.77 8.22
C PRO A 3 15.31 -38.90 7.11
N PRO A 4 13.97 -38.92 7.01
CA PRO A 4 13.27 -38.07 6.05
C PRO A 4 13.51 -36.59 6.39
N PRO A 5 13.57 -35.70 5.39
CA PRO A 5 13.71 -34.28 5.63
C PRO A 5 12.53 -33.75 6.45
N THR A 6 12.84 -33.07 7.55
CA THR A 6 11.84 -32.40 8.38
C THR A 6 11.29 -31.19 7.62
N LYS A 7 9.96 -31.08 7.52
CA LYS A 7 9.34 -29.88 6.93
C LYS A 7 9.69 -28.66 7.79
N PRO A 8 10.06 -27.53 7.21
CA PRO A 8 10.36 -26.32 7.97
C PRO A 8 9.12 -25.84 8.74
N ASP A 9 9.35 -25.28 9.93
CA ASP A 9 8.29 -24.78 10.80
C ASP A 9 7.62 -23.56 10.17
N ALA A 10 6.36 -23.69 9.76
CA ALA A 10 5.59 -22.64 9.10
C ALA A 10 5.53 -21.32 9.90
N ARG A 11 5.60 -21.41 11.25
CA ARG A 11 5.62 -20.25 12.14
C ARG A 11 6.93 -19.46 12.04
N LEU A 12 8.06 -20.16 11.89
CA LEU A 12 9.37 -19.54 11.72
C LEU A 12 9.47 -18.86 10.35
N GLY A 13 8.91 -19.49 9.31
CA GLY A 13 8.79 -18.91 7.98
C GLY A 13 7.98 -17.61 7.98
N PHE A 14 6.74 -17.66 8.51
CA PHE A 14 5.87 -16.49 8.64
C PHE A 14 6.55 -15.34 9.40
N GLY A 15 7.12 -15.63 10.58
CA GLY A 15 7.76 -14.61 11.40
C GLY A 15 8.94 -13.94 10.70
N THR A 16 9.75 -14.70 9.97
CA THR A 16 10.88 -14.17 9.20
C THR A 16 10.39 -13.27 8.06
N SER A 17 9.39 -13.69 7.31
CA SER A 17 8.80 -12.90 6.21
C SER A 17 8.20 -11.58 6.71
N VAL A 18 7.48 -11.60 7.84
CA VAL A 18 6.94 -10.37 8.47
C VAL A 18 8.04 -9.40 8.88
N VAL A 19 9.11 -9.90 9.51
CA VAL A 19 10.23 -9.05 9.93
C VAL A 19 10.94 -8.44 8.71
N LEU A 20 11.19 -9.23 7.66
CA LEU A 20 11.78 -8.73 6.42
C LEU A 20 10.89 -7.66 5.75
N ALA A 21 9.58 -7.92 5.65
CA ALA A 21 8.64 -6.96 5.09
C ALA A 21 8.61 -5.65 5.91
N LEU A 22 8.62 -5.74 7.24
CA LEU A 22 8.67 -4.56 8.10
C LEU A 22 9.96 -3.76 7.90
N LEU A 23 11.11 -4.44 7.80
CA LEU A 23 12.40 -3.78 7.52
C LEU A 23 12.39 -3.07 6.17
N ILE A 24 11.79 -3.68 5.14
CA ILE A 24 11.63 -3.05 3.81
C ILE A 24 10.75 -1.82 3.92
N VAL A 25 9.59 -1.90 4.59
CA VAL A 25 8.69 -0.77 4.79
C VAL A 25 9.39 0.38 5.52
N ILE A 26 10.13 0.09 6.59
CA ILE A 26 10.89 1.11 7.33
C ILE A 26 11.97 1.72 6.45
N ALA A 27 12.73 0.91 5.71
CA ALA A 27 13.78 1.38 4.83
C ALA A 27 13.23 2.30 3.73
N VAL A 28 12.18 1.87 3.02
CA VAL A 28 11.54 2.67 1.96
C VAL A 28 10.97 3.97 2.54
N ALA A 29 10.24 3.90 3.65
CA ALA A 29 9.70 5.10 4.29
C ALA A 29 10.81 6.07 4.70
N SER A 30 11.89 5.58 5.32
CA SER A 30 13.01 6.42 5.75
C SER A 30 13.75 7.08 4.58
N ALA A 31 13.82 6.42 3.43
CA ALA A 31 14.50 6.91 2.24
C ALA A 31 13.66 7.91 1.42
N ASN A 32 12.32 7.89 1.57
CA ASN A 32 11.39 8.62 0.71
C ASN A 32 10.47 9.59 1.48
N GLY A 33 10.99 10.26 2.52
CA GLY A 33 10.24 11.32 3.20
C GLY A 33 9.20 10.84 4.22
N GLY A 34 9.34 9.62 4.73
CA GLY A 34 8.46 9.03 5.73
C GLY A 34 7.40 8.12 5.12
N LEU A 35 6.26 7.98 5.81
CA LEU A 35 5.25 7.00 5.46
C LEU A 35 4.60 7.27 4.09
N THR A 36 4.48 8.55 3.69
CA THR A 36 3.98 8.95 2.36
C THR A 36 4.86 8.46 1.22
N GLY A 37 6.16 8.26 1.48
CA GLY A 37 7.09 7.64 0.53
C GLY A 37 6.71 6.22 0.09
N LEU A 38 5.92 5.51 0.89
CA LEU A 38 5.39 4.18 0.55
C LEU A 38 4.34 4.24 -0.58
N LEU A 39 3.74 5.40 -0.83
CA LEU A 39 2.83 5.61 -1.95
C LEU A 39 3.58 5.70 -3.28
N THR A 40 4.84 6.15 -3.22
CA THR A 40 5.72 6.39 -4.37
C THR A 40 4.97 7.16 -5.46
N VAL A 41 4.52 8.36 -5.10
CA VAL A 41 3.67 9.22 -5.95
C VAL A 41 4.48 9.67 -7.15
N GLY A 42 3.94 9.46 -8.36
CA GLY A 42 4.59 9.91 -9.59
C GLY A 42 4.47 11.42 -9.78
N GLU A 43 5.51 12.05 -10.30
CA GLU A 43 5.48 13.50 -10.60
C GLU A 43 4.47 13.85 -11.71
N ASP A 44 4.25 12.92 -12.64
CA ASP A 44 3.38 13.05 -13.81
C ASP A 44 2.01 12.36 -13.63
N PHE A 45 1.79 11.66 -12.51
CA PHE A 45 0.62 10.82 -12.34
C PHE A 45 -0.63 11.64 -11.93
N PRO A 46 -1.81 11.43 -12.57
CA PRO A 46 -2.99 12.27 -12.34
C PRO A 46 -3.48 12.35 -10.89
N ILE A 47 -3.25 11.32 -10.09
CA ILE A 47 -3.71 11.27 -8.69
C ILE A 47 -2.89 12.13 -7.73
N ARG A 48 -1.74 12.65 -8.15
CA ARG A 48 -0.83 13.41 -7.30
C ARG A 48 -1.51 14.55 -6.52
N PRO A 49 -2.32 15.44 -7.13
CA PRO A 49 -2.97 16.53 -6.40
C PRO A 49 -3.91 16.04 -5.30
N PHE A 50 -4.55 14.88 -5.49
CA PHE A 50 -5.40 14.25 -4.48
C PHE A 50 -4.58 13.81 -3.26
N VAL A 51 -3.40 13.22 -3.49
CA VAL A 51 -2.49 12.82 -2.41
C VAL A 51 -1.90 14.04 -1.70
N GLU A 52 -1.51 15.07 -2.45
CA GLU A 52 -0.97 16.32 -1.89
C GLU A 52 -2.03 17.10 -1.10
N ALA A 53 -3.32 17.00 -1.45
CA ALA A 53 -4.40 17.58 -0.65
C ALA A 53 -4.53 16.94 0.74
N ASP A 54 -4.23 15.64 0.86
CA ASP A 54 -4.33 14.89 2.10
C ASP A 54 -3.07 15.04 2.99
N PHE A 55 -1.88 15.20 2.40
CA PHE A 55 -0.60 15.17 3.13
C PHE A 55 0.27 16.42 2.97
N GLY A 56 -0.13 17.39 2.14
CA GLY A 56 0.74 18.49 1.73
C GLY A 56 1.77 18.06 0.70
N ALA A 57 2.90 18.78 0.62
CA ALA A 57 3.98 18.41 -0.29
C ALA A 57 4.55 17.03 0.07
N VAL A 58 4.61 16.13 -0.91
CA VAL A 58 5.18 14.78 -0.78
C VAL A 58 6.42 14.64 -1.65
N GLU A 59 7.31 13.73 -1.29
CA GLU A 59 8.42 13.32 -2.15
C GLU A 59 7.88 12.60 -3.39
N LEU A 60 8.36 12.99 -4.57
CA LEU A 60 7.87 12.47 -5.85
C LEU A 60 8.87 11.51 -6.45
N ALA A 61 8.36 10.42 -7.03
CA ALA A 61 9.11 9.55 -7.90
C ALA A 61 9.09 10.09 -9.33
N THR A 62 10.20 9.94 -10.05
CA THR A 62 10.30 10.27 -11.47
C THR A 62 9.32 9.43 -12.28
N GLY A 63 8.59 10.08 -13.20
CA GLY A 63 7.56 9.44 -14.03
C GLY A 63 6.28 9.09 -13.26
N ASP A 64 5.71 7.92 -13.56
CA ASP A 64 4.36 7.53 -13.10
C ASP A 64 4.30 7.08 -11.63
N GLY A 65 5.42 6.78 -10.98
CA GLY A 65 5.44 6.23 -9.62
C GLY A 65 5.01 4.76 -9.56
N HIS A 66 4.34 4.35 -8.47
CA HIS A 66 3.90 2.96 -8.26
C HIS A 66 2.41 2.84 -7.94
N ASP A 67 1.90 1.61 -7.83
CA ASP A 67 0.48 1.33 -7.54
C ASP A 67 0.02 1.81 -6.16
N GLY A 68 0.94 2.10 -5.23
CA GLY A 68 0.63 2.54 -3.87
C GLY A 68 -0.30 3.75 -3.84
N GLN A 69 0.01 4.79 -4.62
CA GLN A 69 -0.82 6.01 -4.76
C GLN A 69 -2.24 5.71 -5.29
N GLN A 70 -2.40 4.74 -6.19
CA GLN A 70 -3.69 4.39 -6.77
C GLN A 70 -4.55 3.60 -5.76
N TYR A 71 -3.95 2.65 -5.05
CA TYR A 71 -4.62 1.96 -3.95
C TYR A 71 -4.98 2.91 -2.81
N TYR A 72 -4.15 3.91 -2.54
CA TYR A 72 -4.47 4.94 -1.57
C TYR A 72 -5.70 5.75 -1.99
N GLY A 73 -5.75 6.21 -3.24
CA GLY A 73 -6.93 6.88 -3.80
C GLY A 73 -8.20 6.05 -3.61
N ILE A 74 -8.16 4.77 -4.00
CA ILE A 74 -9.31 3.85 -3.85
C ILE A 74 -9.66 3.62 -2.37
N ALA A 75 -8.68 3.61 -1.46
CA ALA A 75 -8.97 3.49 -0.03
C ALA A 75 -9.71 4.73 0.52
N ARG A 76 -9.48 5.90 -0.07
CA ARG A 76 -10.14 7.17 0.29
C ARG A 76 -11.50 7.35 -0.39
N ASP A 77 -11.70 6.77 -1.57
CA ASP A 77 -12.99 6.71 -2.29
C ASP A 77 -13.32 5.28 -2.75
N PRO A 78 -13.63 4.36 -1.82
CA PRO A 78 -13.81 2.95 -2.18
C PRO A 78 -15.06 2.67 -3.02
N PHE A 79 -16.04 3.56 -3.01
CA PHE A 79 -17.24 3.39 -3.80
C PHE A 79 -17.20 4.12 -5.15
N GLY A 80 -16.08 4.79 -5.45
CA GLY A 80 -15.88 5.49 -6.72
C GLY A 80 -16.93 6.58 -6.95
N THR A 81 -17.32 7.27 -5.88
CA THR A 81 -18.36 8.31 -5.93
C THR A 81 -17.80 9.72 -6.06
N GLY A 82 -16.49 9.88 -5.84
CA GLY A 82 -15.75 11.11 -6.00
C GLY A 82 -14.96 11.15 -7.31
N GLU A 83 -13.83 11.86 -7.28
CA GLU A 83 -12.97 12.08 -8.45
C GLU A 83 -11.95 10.96 -8.69
N VAL A 84 -11.71 10.09 -7.71
CA VAL A 84 -10.67 9.04 -7.78
C VAL A 84 -10.81 8.13 -9.01
N PRO A 85 -12.01 7.70 -9.47
CA PRO A 85 -12.13 6.90 -10.68
C PRO A 85 -11.51 7.53 -11.94
N ASP A 86 -11.48 8.86 -12.02
CA ASP A 86 -10.91 9.60 -13.16
C ASP A 86 -9.39 9.83 -13.01
N LEU A 87 -8.83 9.56 -11.82
CA LEU A 87 -7.43 9.79 -11.48
C LEU A 87 -6.57 8.51 -11.45
N VAL A 88 -7.19 7.34 -11.56
CA VAL A 88 -6.51 6.03 -11.52
C VAL A 88 -6.54 5.34 -12.88
N ASP A 89 -5.56 4.49 -13.14
CA ASP A 89 -5.53 3.70 -14.37
C ASP A 89 -6.57 2.59 -14.33
N ASN A 90 -7.34 2.44 -15.40
CA ASN A 90 -8.30 1.34 -15.57
C ASN A 90 -9.18 1.14 -14.31
N PRO A 91 -9.99 2.15 -13.92
CA PRO A 91 -10.78 2.12 -12.69
C PRO A 91 -11.65 0.88 -12.60
N SER A 92 -12.31 0.49 -13.69
CA SER A 92 -13.15 -0.72 -13.76
C SER A 92 -12.40 -1.98 -13.34
N TYR A 93 -11.11 -2.10 -13.65
CA TYR A 93 -10.28 -3.24 -13.22
C TYR A 93 -9.79 -3.11 -11.78
N ARG A 94 -9.38 -1.90 -11.36
CA ARG A 94 -8.81 -1.69 -10.02
C ARG A 94 -9.85 -1.79 -8.91
N TYR A 95 -11.07 -1.33 -9.14
CA TYR A 95 -12.18 -1.47 -8.19
C TYR A 95 -12.69 -2.91 -8.05
N LEU A 96 -12.26 -3.85 -8.90
CA LEU A 96 -12.47 -5.29 -8.66
C LEU A 96 -11.52 -5.86 -7.61
N HIS A 97 -10.35 -5.23 -7.42
CA HIS A 97 -9.32 -5.63 -6.45
C HIS A 97 -9.39 -4.79 -5.17
N ILE A 98 -10.62 -4.51 -4.71
CA ILE A 98 -10.86 -3.50 -3.69
C ILE A 98 -10.62 -3.99 -2.26
N LEU A 99 -10.52 -5.30 -1.99
CA LEU A 99 -10.47 -5.79 -0.60
C LEU A 99 -9.35 -5.14 0.23
N TYR A 100 -8.15 -5.02 -0.34
CA TYR A 100 -7.02 -4.37 0.32
C TYR A 100 -7.28 -2.89 0.62
N PRO A 101 -7.57 -2.01 -0.37
CA PRO A 101 -7.84 -0.60 -0.09
C PRO A 101 -9.11 -0.37 0.74
N LEU A 102 -10.15 -1.21 0.59
CA LEU A 102 -11.40 -1.10 1.36
C LEU A 102 -11.17 -1.30 2.86
N LEU A 103 -10.41 -2.33 3.22
CA LEU A 103 -10.06 -2.61 4.61
C LEU A 103 -9.14 -1.54 5.17
N ALA A 104 -8.13 -1.12 4.40
CA ALA A 104 -7.20 -0.10 4.82
C ALA A 104 -7.88 1.27 5.03
N GLY A 105 -8.84 1.63 4.19
CA GLY A 105 -9.60 2.88 4.27
C GLY A 105 -10.81 2.84 5.21
N GLY A 106 -11.12 1.69 5.80
CA GLY A 106 -12.29 1.52 6.66
C GLY A 106 -13.59 1.90 5.95
N PHE A 107 -13.76 1.43 4.70
CA PHE A 107 -14.90 1.81 3.84
C PHE A 107 -14.99 3.34 3.58
N GLY A 108 -13.84 4.03 3.57
CA GLY A 108 -13.74 5.47 3.33
C GLY A 108 -13.90 6.33 4.59
N LEU A 109 -14.05 5.71 5.76
CA LEU A 109 -14.30 6.40 7.03
C LEU A 109 -13.02 6.81 7.76
N PHE A 110 -11.88 6.21 7.42
CA PHE A 110 -10.61 6.50 8.08
C PHE A 110 -9.94 7.76 7.53
N SER A 111 -9.19 8.45 8.41
CA SER A 111 -8.42 9.62 8.01
C SER A 111 -7.24 9.24 7.11
N PRO A 112 -6.69 10.18 6.32
CA PRO A 112 -5.53 9.95 5.45
C PRO A 112 -4.39 9.17 6.12
N ALA A 113 -3.97 9.63 7.30
CA ALA A 113 -2.88 9.02 8.05
C ALA A 113 -3.21 7.60 8.54
N VAL A 114 -4.43 7.38 9.03
CA VAL A 114 -4.85 6.03 9.49
C VAL A 114 -4.91 5.06 8.32
N THR A 115 -5.47 5.49 7.19
CA THR A 115 -5.53 4.69 5.97
C THR A 115 -4.13 4.25 5.53
N LEU A 116 -3.18 5.18 5.49
CA LEU A 116 -1.81 4.89 5.06
C LEU A 116 -1.08 3.93 6.01
N TRP A 117 -1.26 4.09 7.33
CA TRP A 117 -0.72 3.14 8.31
C TRP A 117 -1.31 1.74 8.16
N LEU A 118 -2.62 1.64 7.91
CA LEU A 118 -3.28 0.34 7.73
C LEU A 118 -2.91 -0.32 6.41
N MET A 119 -2.71 0.45 5.34
CA MET A 119 -2.13 -0.06 4.08
C MET A 119 -0.76 -0.72 4.36
N ALA A 120 0.15 -0.02 5.03
CA ALA A 120 1.45 -0.57 5.39
C ALA A 120 1.35 -1.83 6.27
N ALA A 121 0.49 -1.82 7.28
CA ALA A 121 0.29 -2.95 8.18
C ALA A 121 -0.27 -4.18 7.44
N LEU A 122 -1.29 -4.00 6.59
CA LEU A 122 -1.89 -5.08 5.81
C LEU A 122 -0.90 -5.64 4.78
N ALA A 123 -0.07 -4.80 4.16
CA ALA A 123 0.98 -5.26 3.25
C ALA A 123 2.02 -6.15 3.95
N VAL A 124 2.48 -5.74 5.15
CA VAL A 124 3.42 -6.53 5.97
C VAL A 124 2.81 -7.87 6.40
N LEU A 125 1.55 -7.86 6.82
CA LEU A 125 0.83 -9.09 7.20
C LEU A 125 0.62 -10.02 6.00
N GLY A 126 0.25 -9.48 4.84
CA GLY A 126 0.06 -10.24 3.60
C GLY A 126 1.35 -10.91 3.12
N PHE A 127 2.49 -10.22 3.23
CA PHE A 127 3.80 -10.79 2.89
C PHE A 127 4.17 -11.98 3.78
N GLY A 128 3.72 -11.99 5.04
CA GLY A 128 3.93 -13.12 5.96
C GLY A 128 3.25 -14.42 5.52
N VAL A 129 2.14 -14.32 4.79
CA VAL A 129 1.30 -15.47 4.38
C VAL A 129 1.73 -16.04 3.01
N SER A 130 2.55 -15.31 2.26
CA SER A 130 3.06 -15.69 0.93
C SER A 130 4.22 -16.69 1.02
#